data_AF-A0A414AFX8-F1
#
_entry.id   AF-A0A414AFX8-F1
#
_cell.length_a   1.000
_cell.length_b   1.000
_cell.length_c   1.000
_cell.angle_alpha   90.00
_cell.angle_beta   90.00
_cell.angle_gamma   90.00
#
_symmetry.space_group_name_H-M   'P 1'
#
loop_
_entity.id
_entity.type
_entity.pdbx_description
1 polymer ?
#
loop_
_entity_poly.entity_id
_entity_poly.type
_entity_poly.pdbx_seq_one_letter_code
_entity_poly.pdbx_strand_id
1 'polypeptide(L)'
;MGYNQEQYICKTEGFSTRGFPKYNEDDNKMVRVNHGDIVSSDSKGYLWKDGICICHKESIVGKYHFKIFQKNKKGFLERTVP
;
A
#
# COMPACT_ATOMS: atom_id res chain seq x y z
N MET A 1 -19.65 -11.26 -2.56
CA MET A 1 -18.23 -11.30 -2.97
C MET A 1 -17.45 -10.32 -2.11
N GLY A 2 -16.84 -10.80 -1.03
CA GLY A 2 -15.96 -9.97 -0.21
C GLY A 2 -14.61 -9.86 -0.92
N TYR A 3 -14.42 -8.81 -1.71
CA TYR A 3 -13.10 -8.46 -2.20
C TYR A 3 -12.26 -8.13 -0.97
N ASN A 4 -11.47 -9.09 -0.50
CA ASN A 4 -10.49 -8.85 0.54
C ASN A 4 -9.48 -7.85 -0.05
N GLN A 5 -9.72 -6.56 0.17
CA GLN A 5 -8.73 -5.53 -0.14
C GLN A 5 -7.48 -5.87 0.66
N GLU A 6 -6.43 -6.27 -0.05
CA GLU A 6 -5.14 -6.54 0.55
C GLU A 6 -4.62 -5.21 1.11
N GLN A 7 -4.30 -5.18 2.39
CA GLN A 7 -3.62 -4.04 2.98
C GLN A 7 -2.14 -4.37 3.04
N TYR A 8 -1.31 -3.34 3.12
CA TYR A 8 0.13 -3.46 3.17
C TYR A 8 0.64 -2.53 4.26
N ILE A 9 1.58 -3.00 5.07
CA ILE A 9 2.21 -2.20 6.11
C ILE A 9 3.61 -1.82 5.68
N CYS A 10 3.95 -0.54 5.79
CA CYS A 10 5.30 -0.04 5.56
C CYS A 10 6.22 -0.56 6.67
N LYS A 11 7.30 -1.26 6.31
CA LYS A 11 8.29 -1.79 7.26
C LYS A 11 9.63 -1.07 7.23
N THR A 12 9.82 -0.16 6.28
CA THR A 12 11.01 0.71 6.22
C THR A 12 10.85 1.91 7.13
N GLU A 13 11.92 2.70 7.32
CA GLU A 13 11.89 3.94 8.14
C GLU A 13 10.89 4.99 7.62
N GLY A 14 10.42 4.79 6.39
CA GLY A 14 9.50 5.67 5.69
C GLY A 14 10.16 6.32 4.49
N PHE A 15 9.34 6.77 3.56
CA PHE A 15 9.79 7.44 2.34
C PHE A 15 8.74 8.46 1.91
N SER A 16 9.19 9.44 1.13
CA SER A 16 8.29 10.37 0.45
C SER A 16 8.25 9.98 -1.02
N THR A 17 7.05 9.87 -1.59
CA THR A 17 6.87 9.66 -3.03
C THR A 17 5.89 10.67 -3.58
N ARG A 18 5.94 10.87 -4.90
CA ARG A 18 4.86 11.55 -5.61
C ARG A 18 3.81 10.53 -6.00
N GLY A 19 2.56 10.93 -5.88
CA GLY A 19 1.42 10.13 -6.24
C GLY A 19 0.31 11.00 -6.82
N PHE A 20 -0.68 10.36 -7.42
CA PHE A 20 -1.81 11.04 -8.02
C PHE A 20 -3.09 10.79 -7.20
N PRO A 21 -3.90 11.82 -6.91
CA PRO A 21 -5.21 11.65 -6.32
C PRO A 21 -6.15 10.84 -7.22
N LYS A 22 -7.04 10.06 -6.61
CA LYS A 22 -7.98 9.16 -7.31
C LYS A 22 -8.86 9.82 -8.38
N TYR A 23 -9.04 11.13 -8.30
CA TYR A 23 -9.94 11.91 -9.16
C TYR A 23 -9.23 13.03 -9.91
N ASN A 24 -7.89 13.08 -9.88
CA ASN A 24 -7.13 14.10 -10.57
C ASN A 24 -5.72 13.58 -10.91
N GLU A 25 -5.62 12.83 -12.01
CA GLU A 25 -4.35 12.19 -12.43
C GLU A 25 -3.30 13.20 -12.91
N ASP A 26 -3.72 14.42 -13.29
CA ASP A 26 -2.84 15.53 -13.65
C ASP A 26 -2.19 16.22 -12.44
N ASP A 27 -2.74 16.02 -11.23
CA ASP A 27 -2.20 16.61 -10.01
C ASP A 27 -1.21 15.65 -9.36
N ASN A 28 -0.01 16.15 -9.07
CA ASN A 28 1.02 15.39 -8.38
C ASN A 28 1.11 15.86 -6.94
N LYS A 29 0.67 15.01 -6.01
CA LYS A 29 0.83 15.26 -4.57
C LYS A 29 1.98 14.47 -3.99
N MET A 30 2.76 15.14 -3.14
CA MET A 30 3.76 14.47 -2.33
C MET A 30 3.06 13.77 -1.16
N VAL A 31 3.25 12.46 -1.06
CA VAL A 31 2.73 11.63 0.02
C VAL A 31 3.91 11.05 0.79
N ARG A 32 3.85 11.19 2.11
CA ARG A 32 4.82 10.60 3.03
C ARG A 32 4.22 9.33 3.61
N VAL A 33 4.96 8.24 3.47
CA VAL A 33 4.67 6.95 4.09
C VAL A 33 5.71 6.75 5.17
N ASN A 34 5.30 6.62 6.43
CA ASN A 34 6.20 6.37 7.54
C ASN A 34 6.23 4.87 7.88
N HIS A 35 7.18 4.48 8.73
CA HIS A 35 7.17 3.14 9.31
C HIS A 35 5.83 2.82 10.00
N GLY A 36 5.25 1.66 9.70
CA GLY A 36 3.98 1.22 10.29
C GLY A 36 2.73 1.77 9.61
N ASP A 37 2.85 2.69 8.64
CA ASP A 37 1.70 3.15 7.86
C ASP A 37 1.06 1.98 7.10
N ILE A 38 -0.27 1.93 7.12
CA ILE A 38 -1.06 0.93 6.40
C ILE A 38 -1.62 1.56 5.14
N VAL A 39 -1.37 0.94 4.01
CA VAL A 39 -1.89 1.33 2.69
C VAL A 39 -2.77 0.22 2.14
N SER A 40 -3.79 0.56 1.35
CA SER A 40 -4.74 -0.41 0.81
C SER A 40 -4.51 -0.61 -0.68
N SER A 41 -4.56 -1.84 -1.17
CA SER A 41 -4.58 -2.09 -2.61
C SER A 41 -5.99 -2.08 -3.17
N ASP A 42 -6.15 -1.51 -4.36
CA ASP A 42 -7.39 -1.68 -5.14
C ASP A 42 -7.37 -2.97 -5.99
N SER A 43 -8.49 -3.27 -6.64
CA SER A 43 -8.64 -4.44 -7.51
C SER A 43 -7.68 -4.46 -8.70
N LYS A 44 -7.20 -3.30 -9.14
CA LYS A 44 -6.18 -3.14 -10.18
C LYS A 44 -4.76 -3.30 -9.66
N GLY A 45 -4.55 -3.43 -8.35
CA GLY A 45 -3.24 -3.62 -7.74
C GLY A 45 -2.49 -2.34 -7.38
N TYR A 46 -3.11 -1.16 -7.47
CA TYR A 46 -2.48 0.08 -7.01
C TYR A 46 -2.62 0.24 -5.50
N LEU A 47 -1.55 0.72 -4.86
CA LEU A 47 -1.55 1.03 -3.43
C LEU A 47 -1.98 2.48 -3.19
N TRP A 48 -2.89 2.66 -2.25
CA TRP A 48 -3.49 3.95 -1.92
C TRP A 48 -3.25 4.30 -0.45
N LYS A 49 -2.83 5.54 -0.21
CA LYS A 49 -2.72 6.15 1.12
C LYS A 49 -3.39 7.51 1.11
N ASP A 50 -4.31 7.75 2.04
CA ASP A 50 -5.03 9.03 2.14
C ASP A 50 -5.68 9.50 0.82
N GLY A 51 -6.15 8.56 -0.02
CA GLY A 51 -6.76 8.86 -1.32
C GLY A 51 -5.76 9.19 -2.45
N ILE A 52 -4.46 9.08 -2.19
CA ILE A 52 -3.37 9.27 -3.16
C ILE A 52 -2.83 7.90 -3.57
N CYS A 53 -2.73 7.68 -4.88
CA CYS A 53 -2.09 6.50 -5.45
C CYS A 53 -0.57 6.64 -5.31
N ILE A 54 0.05 5.70 -4.60
CA ILE A 54 1.50 5.67 -4.36
C ILE A 54 2.19 5.02 -5.56
N CYS A 55 1.86 3.76 -5.84
CA CYS A 55 2.34 3.01 -7.00
C CYS A 55 1.66 1.63 -7.07
N HIS A 56 1.99 0.86 -8.12
CA HIS A 56 1.54 -0.51 -8.26
C HIS A 56 2.22 -1.44 -7.23
N LYS A 57 1.48 -2.42 -6.70
CA LYS A 57 1.99 -3.37 -5.70
C LYS A 57 3.22 -4.13 -6.21
N GLU A 58 3.24 -4.48 -7.49
CA GLU A 58 4.39 -5.18 -8.11
C GLU A 58 5.65 -4.31 -8.18
N SER A 59 5.51 -2.98 -8.30
CA SER A 59 6.65 -2.06 -8.27
C SER A 59 7.30 -1.96 -6.89
N ILE A 60 6.56 -2.29 -5.83
CA ILE A 60 7.00 -2.23 -4.43
C ILE A 60 7.55 -3.57 -3.94
N VAL A 61 6.98 -4.69 -4.40
CA VAL A 61 7.39 -6.03 -3.96
C VAL A 61 8.89 -6.26 -4.22
N GLY A 62 9.48 -5.61 -5.23
CA GLY A 62 10.92 -5.62 -5.50
C GLY A 62 11.79 -4.67 -4.66
N LYS A 63 11.24 -3.77 -3.84
CA LYS A 63 12.02 -2.75 -3.09
C LYS A 63 11.89 -2.82 -1.56
N TYR A 64 11.37 -3.90 -0.99
CA TYR A 64 11.35 -4.16 0.48
C TYR A 64 10.64 -3.11 1.37
N HIS A 65 9.89 -2.15 0.81
CA HIS A 65 9.27 -1.09 1.62
C HIS A 65 7.99 -1.54 2.35
N PHE A 66 7.26 -2.50 1.80
CA PHE A 66 5.96 -2.92 2.33
C PHE A 66 5.84 -4.44 2.46
N LYS A 67 5.14 -4.90 3.50
CA LYS A 67 4.71 -6.29 3.67
C LYS A 67 3.19 -6.38 3.58
N ILE A 68 2.68 -7.48 3.04
CA ILE A 68 1.24 -7.77 3.03
C ILE A 68 0.73 -7.80 4.47
N PHE A 69 -0.29 -7.01 4.74
CA PHE A 69 -1.03 -6.92 5.99
C PHE A 69 -2.44 -7.47 5.74
N GLN A 70 -2.67 -8.74 6.04
CA GLN A 70 -4.02 -9.31 6.03
C GLN A 70 -4.60 -9.25 7.44
N LYS A 71 -5.56 -8.35 7.67
CA LYS A 71 -6.33 -8.32 8.92
C LYS A 71 -7.38 -9.44 8.89
N ASN A 72 -6.99 -10.65 9.25
CA ASN A 72 -7.96 -11.71 9.51
C ASN A 72 -8.74 -11.41 10.80
N LYS A 73 -10.04 -11.77 10.83
CA LYS A 73 -10.96 -11.64 11.99
C LYS A 73 -10.46 -12.29 13.31
N LYS A 74 -9.29 -12.94 13.32
CA LYS A 74 -8.70 -13.67 14.44
C LYS A 74 -7.27 -13.26 14.83
N GLY A 75 -6.71 -12.20 14.24
CA GLY A 75 -5.34 -11.75 14.55
C GLY A 75 -4.31 -12.11 13.47
N PHE A 76 -3.10 -11.59 13.68
CA PHE A 76 -1.96 -11.49 12.77
C PHE A 76 -1.54 -12.85 12.19
N LEU A 77 -1.38 -12.95 10.87
CA LEU A 77 -0.72 -14.07 10.23
C LEU A 77 0.40 -13.52 9.33
N GLU A 78 1.65 -13.68 9.76
CA GLU A 78 2.79 -13.53 8.87
C GLU A 78 2.70 -14.60 7.79
N ARG A 79 2.45 -14.18 6.54
CA ARG A 79 2.66 -15.03 5.38
C ARG A 79 3.91 -14.56 4.65
N THR A 80 4.98 -15.33 4.83
CA THR A 80 6.09 -15.36 3.88
C THR A 80 5.59 -16.10 2.65
N VAL A 81 5.53 -15.42 1.50
CA VAL A 81 5.31 -16.10 0.22
C VAL A 81 6.50 -17.01 -0.07
N PRO A 82 6.30 -18.27 -0.49
CA PRO A 82 7.38 -19.17 -0.90
C PRO A 82 8.05 -18.72 -2.20
#